data_AF-A0A559V4J4-F1
#
_entry.id   AF-A0A559V4J4-F1
#
_cell.length_a   1.000
_cell.length_b   1.000
_cell.length_c   1.000
_cell.angle_alpha   90.00
_cell.angle_beta   90.00
_cell.angle_gamma   90.00
#
_symmetry.space_group_name_H-M   'P 1'
#
loop_
_entity.id
_entity.type
_entity.pdbx_description
1 polymer ?
#
loop_
_entity_poly.entity_id
_entity_poly.type
_entity_poly.pdbx_seq_one_letter_code
_entity_poly.pdbx_strand_id
1 'polypeptide(L)'
;MSGLEEAVTAAPAALRRIHADRARSAYDRAVAVCRHAGVTQEAAQLVPTSPVGRAAAALRLSAGSLDALAASAPDPAADARCARNAAAAAALAAQVAAAHDTAGAAPALRAALTASRAAAAAAGGTAPGRDPALNAAADEAEHQAVGAARAAGWIA
;
A
#
# COMPACT_ATOMS: atom_id res chain seq x y z
N MET A 1 27.05 24.72 23.37
CA MET A 1 25.62 24.38 23.23
C MET A 1 25.41 23.78 21.85
N SER A 2 26.00 22.60 21.61
CA SER A 2 26.09 21.90 20.34
C SER A 2 25.71 20.45 20.65
N GLY A 3 24.71 19.90 19.96
CA GLY A 3 24.34 18.49 20.08
C GLY A 3 22.89 18.16 20.48
N LEU A 4 21.95 19.11 20.46
CA LEU A 4 20.53 18.84 20.75
C LEU A 4 19.55 19.15 19.61
N GLU A 5 20.04 19.57 18.44
CA GLU A 5 19.22 19.78 17.23
C GLU A 5 19.40 18.66 16.19
N GLU A 6 19.99 17.54 16.58
CA GLU A 6 19.97 16.30 15.78
C GLU A 6 18.72 15.48 16.16
N ALA A 7 17.56 16.13 16.12
CA ALA A 7 16.27 15.47 16.21
C ALA A 7 16.03 14.68 14.90
N VAL A 8 16.61 13.49 14.85
CA VAL A 8 16.12 12.27 14.19
C VAL A 8 15.53 12.47 12.79
N THR A 9 16.31 13.00 11.85
CA THR A 9 16.01 12.78 10.42
C THR A 9 16.65 11.47 10.01
N ALA A 10 15.84 10.42 9.84
CA ALA A 10 16.31 9.15 9.32
C ALA A 10 17.00 9.37 7.95
N ALA A 11 18.16 8.75 7.75
CA ALA A 11 18.88 8.84 6.48
C ALA A 11 17.97 8.41 5.32
N PRO A 12 18.07 9.00 4.11
CA PRO A 12 17.21 8.68 2.97
C PRO A 12 17.13 7.17 2.66
N ALA A 13 18.22 6.43 2.84
CA ALA A 13 18.25 4.98 2.67
C ALA A 13 17.41 4.21 3.71
N ALA A 14 17.32 4.70 4.95
CA ALA A 14 16.48 4.12 5.98
C ALA A 14 14.99 4.37 5.70
N LEU A 15 14.64 5.60 5.29
CA LEU A 15 13.28 5.93 4.84
C LEU A 15 12.88 5.10 3.62
N ARG A 16 13.79 4.94 2.64
CA ARG A 16 13.59 4.06 1.48
C ARG A 16 13.20 2.65 1.89
N ARG A 17 13.89 2.04 2.86
CA ARG A 17 13.57 0.69 3.34
C ARG A 17 12.16 0.61 3.91
N ILE A 18 11.81 1.52 4.81
CA ILE A 18 10.47 1.58 5.43
C ILE A 18 9.37 1.65 4.36
N HIS A 19 9.52 2.57 3.40
CA HIS A 19 8.52 2.74 2.34
C HIS A 19 8.49 1.55 1.37
N ALA A 20 9.65 0.98 1.02
CA ALA A 20 9.74 -0.18 0.15
C ALA A 20 9.10 -1.43 0.78
N ASP A 21 9.35 -1.67 2.07
CA ASP A 21 8.78 -2.79 2.81
C ASP A 21 7.25 -2.67 2.88
N ARG A 22 6.74 -1.48 3.22
CA ARG A 22 5.30 -1.20 3.21
C ARG A 22 4.70 -1.35 1.81
N ALA A 23 5.36 -0.84 0.77
CA ALA A 23 4.89 -0.96 -0.60
C ALA A 23 4.83 -2.43 -1.05
N ARG A 24 5.83 -3.23 -0.68
CA ARG A 24 5.86 -4.69 -0.95
C ARG A 24 4.74 -5.41 -0.21
N SER A 25 4.57 -5.18 1.09
CA SER A 25 3.47 -5.76 1.88
C SER A 25 2.11 -5.46 1.26
N ALA A 26 1.86 -4.19 0.95
CA ALA A 26 0.58 -3.77 0.36
C ALA A 26 0.36 -4.40 -1.02
N TYR A 27 1.40 -4.48 -1.85
CA TYR A 27 1.34 -5.13 -3.15
C TYR A 27 1.08 -6.64 -3.04
N ASP A 28 1.79 -7.35 -2.18
CA ASP A 28 1.62 -8.79 -1.99
C ASP A 28 0.21 -9.11 -1.46
N ARG A 29 -0.28 -8.29 -0.53
CA ARG A 29 -1.67 -8.35 -0.05
C ARG A 29 -2.66 -8.10 -1.18
N ALA A 30 -2.43 -7.09 -2.03
CA ALA A 30 -3.29 -6.82 -3.18
C ALA A 30 -3.34 -8.02 -4.15
N VAL A 31 -2.18 -8.63 -4.45
CA VAL A 31 -2.08 -9.82 -5.30
C VAL A 31 -2.87 -10.98 -4.72
N ALA A 32 -2.70 -11.27 -3.42
CA ALA A 32 -3.39 -12.37 -2.76
C ALA A 32 -4.91 -12.16 -2.70
N VAL A 33 -5.36 -10.95 -2.37
CA VAL A 33 -6.80 -10.59 -2.35
C VAL A 33 -7.40 -10.66 -3.76
N CYS A 34 -6.70 -10.17 -4.78
CA CYS A 34 -7.16 -10.32 -6.17
C CYS A 34 -7.26 -11.79 -6.58
N ARG A 35 -6.27 -12.63 -6.22
CA ARG A 35 -6.32 -14.08 -6.47
C ARG A 35 -7.54 -14.71 -5.79
N HIS A 36 -7.81 -14.37 -4.53
CA HIS A 36 -8.99 -14.83 -3.81
C HIS A 36 -10.29 -14.44 -4.54
N ALA A 37 -10.36 -13.22 -5.06
CA ALA A 37 -11.50 -12.73 -5.83
C ALA A 37 -11.53 -13.20 -7.30
N GLY A 38 -10.64 -14.11 -7.72
CA GLY A 38 -10.56 -14.58 -9.10
C GLY A 38 -10.10 -13.53 -10.12
N VAL A 39 -9.47 -12.44 -9.66
CA VAL A 39 -8.91 -11.37 -10.51
C VAL A 39 -7.45 -11.65 -10.81
N THR A 40 -7.14 -11.78 -12.09
CA THR A 40 -5.76 -11.93 -12.57
C THR A 40 -5.25 -10.64 -13.21
N GLN A 41 -3.93 -10.48 -13.36
CA GLN A 41 -3.36 -9.27 -13.97
C GLN A 41 -3.73 -9.13 -15.45
N GLU A 42 -4.04 -10.24 -16.13
CA GLU A 42 -4.49 -10.26 -17.54
C GLU A 42 -5.86 -9.58 -17.71
N ALA A 43 -6.64 -9.42 -16.64
CA ALA A 43 -7.88 -8.64 -16.65
C ALA A 43 -7.63 -7.11 -16.71
N ALA A 44 -6.36 -6.66 -16.68
CA ALA A 44 -6.01 -5.25 -16.75
C ALA A 44 -6.37 -4.66 -18.13
N GLN A 45 -7.31 -3.73 -18.11
CA GLN A 45 -7.74 -2.99 -19.30
C GLN A 45 -6.96 -1.68 -19.44
N LEU A 46 -6.74 -1.20 -20.66
CA LEU A 46 -6.11 0.10 -20.91
C LEU A 46 -6.95 1.25 -20.33
N VAL A 47 -8.26 1.18 -20.50
CA VAL A 47 -9.25 2.07 -19.89
C VAL A 47 -10.20 1.21 -19.07
N PRO A 48 -9.96 1.05 -17.75
CA PRO A 48 -10.79 0.19 -16.94
C PRO A 48 -12.20 0.73 -16.74
N THR A 49 -13.21 -0.02 -17.17
CA THR A 49 -14.63 0.35 -17.00
C THR A 49 -15.32 -0.43 -15.88
N SER A 50 -14.68 -1.48 -15.35
CA SER A 50 -15.21 -2.32 -14.27
C SER A 50 -14.35 -2.25 -13.00
N PRO A 51 -14.91 -2.55 -11.81
CA PRO A 51 -14.13 -2.68 -10.58
C PRO A 51 -12.98 -3.69 -10.69
N VAL A 52 -13.22 -4.84 -11.34
CA VAL A 52 -12.21 -5.88 -11.62
C VAL A 52 -11.08 -5.34 -12.50
N GLY A 53 -11.41 -4.69 -13.61
CA GLY A 53 -10.43 -4.12 -14.52
C GLY A 53 -9.60 -3.02 -13.83
N ARG A 54 -10.22 -2.22 -12.95
CA ARG A 54 -9.52 -1.21 -12.15
C ARG A 54 -8.54 -1.83 -11.18
N ALA A 55 -8.94 -2.89 -10.46
CA ALA A 55 -8.07 -3.60 -9.54
C ALA A 55 -6.88 -4.24 -10.26
N ALA A 56 -7.12 -4.92 -11.39
CA ALA A 56 -6.05 -5.52 -12.21
C ALA A 56 -5.09 -4.46 -12.78
N ALA A 57 -5.60 -3.35 -13.29
CA ALA A 57 -4.77 -2.25 -13.78
C ALA A 57 -3.93 -1.62 -12.65
N ALA A 58 -4.51 -1.42 -11.47
CA ALA A 58 -3.81 -0.89 -10.30
C ALA A 58 -2.69 -1.83 -9.82
N LEU A 59 -2.91 -3.15 -9.84
CA LEU A 59 -1.87 -4.14 -9.57
C LEU A 59 -0.70 -4.03 -10.54
N ARG A 60 -0.98 -4.00 -11.86
CA ARG A 60 0.05 -3.88 -12.89
C ARG A 60 0.88 -2.60 -12.73
N LEU A 61 0.22 -1.47 -12.47
CA LEU A 61 0.91 -0.19 -12.23
C LEU A 61 1.74 -0.21 -10.94
N SER A 62 1.26 -0.88 -9.89
CA SER A 62 1.99 -1.02 -8.63
C SER A 62 3.23 -1.90 -8.78
N ALA A 63 3.15 -2.99 -9.55
CA ALA A 63 4.29 -3.83 -9.88
C ALA A 63 5.39 -3.03 -10.58
N GLY A 64 5.05 -2.30 -11.64
CA GLY A 64 6.01 -1.45 -12.35
C GLY A 64 6.57 -0.31 -11.49
N SER A 65 5.79 0.22 -10.54
CA SER A 65 6.26 1.24 -9.60
C SER A 65 7.30 0.67 -8.62
N LEU A 66 7.15 -0.59 -8.18
CA LEU A 66 8.12 -1.27 -7.32
C LEU A 66 9.43 -1.57 -8.07
N ASP A 67 9.35 -1.96 -9.34
CA ASP A 67 10.53 -2.17 -10.17
C ASP A 67 11.30 -0.85 -10.39
N ALA A 68 10.57 0.23 -10.70
CA ALA A 68 11.14 1.56 -10.83
C ALA A 68 11.75 2.07 -9.50
N LEU A 69 11.11 1.76 -8.37
CA LEU A 69 11.64 2.06 -7.05
C LEU A 69 13.01 1.37 -6.87
N ALA A 70 13.10 0.06 -7.12
CA ALA A 70 14.34 -0.70 -6.97
C ALA A 70 15.50 -0.19 -7.85
N ALA A 71 15.20 0.40 -9.00
CA ALA A 71 16.19 0.95 -9.94
C ALA A 71 16.58 2.42 -9.69
N SER A 72 15.90 3.13 -8.78
CA SER A 72 16.06 4.58 -8.56
C SER A 72 16.86 4.91 -7.30
N ALA A 73 17.47 6.09 -7.28
CA ALA A 73 18.09 6.65 -6.08
C ALA A 73 17.03 6.94 -4.99
N PRO A 74 17.37 6.80 -3.69
CA PRO A 74 16.44 7.09 -2.59
C PRO A 74 15.84 8.51 -2.65
N ASP A 75 14.50 8.59 -2.69
CA ASP A 75 13.72 9.82 -2.59
C ASP A 75 12.51 9.55 -1.70
N PRO A 76 12.52 9.97 -0.42
CA PRO A 76 11.45 9.68 0.52
C PRO A 76 10.05 10.05 0.01
N ALA A 77 9.92 11.12 -0.78
CA ALA A 77 8.63 11.54 -1.29
C ALA A 77 8.15 10.60 -2.42
N ALA A 78 9.04 10.20 -3.32
CA ALA A 78 8.72 9.22 -4.37
C ALA A 78 8.43 7.84 -3.77
N ASP A 79 9.21 7.42 -2.77
CA ASP A 79 9.10 6.13 -2.11
C ASP A 79 7.76 6.02 -1.37
N ALA A 80 7.37 7.06 -0.63
CA ALA A 80 6.09 7.13 0.04
C ALA A 80 4.91 7.13 -0.95
N ARG A 81 5.04 7.80 -2.10
CA ARG A 81 4.03 7.72 -3.18
C ARG A 81 3.91 6.32 -3.76
N CYS A 82 5.02 5.59 -3.91
CA CYS A 82 5.01 4.19 -4.32
C CYS A 82 4.22 3.33 -3.32
N ALA A 83 4.51 3.47 -2.02
CA ALA A 83 3.78 2.78 -0.96
C ALA A 83 2.28 3.11 -0.94
N ARG A 84 1.92 4.39 -1.11
CA ARG A 84 0.53 4.83 -1.23
C ARG A 84 -0.18 4.19 -2.42
N ASN A 85 0.46 4.13 -3.58
CA ASN A 85 -0.14 3.55 -4.78
C ASN A 85 -0.39 2.05 -4.61
N ALA A 86 0.55 1.31 -4.02
CA ALA A 86 0.36 -0.10 -3.67
C ALA A 86 -0.79 -0.30 -2.66
N ALA A 87 -0.88 0.53 -1.62
CA ALA A 87 -1.98 0.47 -0.66
C ALA A 87 -3.34 0.80 -1.29
N ALA A 88 -3.39 1.73 -2.25
CA ALA A 88 -4.60 2.02 -3.02
C ALA A 88 -5.00 0.84 -3.92
N ALA A 89 -4.05 0.15 -4.55
CA ALA A 89 -4.32 -1.09 -5.29
C ALA A 89 -4.89 -2.18 -4.38
N ALA A 90 -4.34 -2.34 -3.17
CA ALA A 90 -4.85 -3.28 -2.17
C ALA A 90 -6.28 -2.94 -1.73
N ALA A 91 -6.61 -1.65 -1.59
CA ALA A 91 -7.97 -1.22 -1.29
C ALA A 91 -8.96 -1.48 -2.43
N LEU A 92 -8.54 -1.36 -3.69
CA LEU A 92 -9.37 -1.74 -4.84
C LEU A 92 -9.58 -3.26 -4.90
N ALA A 93 -8.54 -4.06 -4.65
CA ALA A 93 -8.66 -5.51 -4.54
C ALA A 93 -9.65 -5.91 -3.45
N ALA A 94 -9.56 -5.27 -2.26
CA ALA A 94 -10.48 -5.51 -1.15
C ALA A 94 -11.94 -5.14 -1.48
N GLN A 95 -12.17 -4.08 -2.28
CA GLN A 95 -13.53 -3.74 -2.73
C GLN A 95 -14.11 -4.83 -3.63
N VAL A 96 -13.30 -5.40 -4.53
CA VAL A 96 -13.74 -6.50 -5.40
C VAL A 96 -14.01 -7.74 -4.55
N ALA A 97 -13.10 -8.13 -3.66
CA ALA A 97 -13.29 -9.29 -2.77
C ALA A 97 -14.53 -9.14 -1.89
N ALA A 98 -14.75 -7.96 -1.29
CA ALA A 98 -15.90 -7.71 -0.44
C ALA A 98 -17.25 -7.75 -1.18
N ALA A 99 -17.27 -7.48 -2.49
CA ALA A 99 -18.48 -7.58 -3.30
C ALA A 99 -18.98 -9.03 -3.48
N HIS A 100 -18.14 -10.02 -3.19
CA HIS A 100 -18.51 -11.44 -3.21
C HIS A 100 -19.09 -11.95 -1.88
N ASP A 101 -19.41 -11.02 -0.95
CA ASP A 101 -20.07 -11.23 0.36
C ASP A 101 -19.53 -12.41 1.17
N THR A 102 -18.26 -12.30 1.58
CA THR A 102 -17.64 -13.24 2.51
C THR A 102 -17.78 -12.75 3.95
N ALA A 103 -18.07 -13.64 4.90
CA ALA A 103 -17.96 -13.33 6.32
C ALA A 103 -16.57 -12.72 6.62
N GLY A 104 -16.53 -11.58 7.34
CA GLY A 104 -15.28 -10.84 7.60
C GLY A 104 -14.86 -9.84 6.52
N ALA A 105 -15.59 -9.72 5.41
CA ALA A 105 -15.27 -8.79 4.32
C ALA A 105 -15.30 -7.32 4.74
N ALA A 106 -16.31 -6.89 5.50
CA ALA A 106 -16.48 -5.48 5.86
C ALA A 106 -15.34 -4.95 6.76
N PRO A 107 -14.92 -5.66 7.84
CA PRO A 107 -13.73 -5.28 8.60
C PRO A 107 -12.44 -5.25 7.75
N ALA A 108 -12.22 -6.24 6.89
CA ALA A 108 -11.03 -6.30 6.04
C ALA A 108 -10.98 -5.17 5.00
N LEU A 109 -12.11 -4.84 4.37
CA LEU A 109 -12.23 -3.68 3.49
C LEU A 109 -11.95 -2.37 4.25
N ARG A 110 -12.52 -2.21 5.44
CA ARG A 110 -12.29 -1.01 6.27
C ARG A 110 -10.81 -0.85 6.61
N ALA A 111 -10.13 -1.93 7.01
CA ALA A 111 -8.71 -1.91 7.31
C ALA A 111 -7.87 -1.55 6.09
N ALA A 112 -8.18 -2.11 4.91
CA ALA A 112 -7.50 -1.77 3.66
C ALA A 112 -7.66 -0.28 3.28
N LEU A 113 -8.85 0.29 3.45
CA LEU A 113 -9.10 1.72 3.22
C LEU A 113 -8.34 2.59 4.23
N THR A 114 -8.27 2.18 5.49
CA THR A 114 -7.47 2.87 6.52
C THR A 114 -5.98 2.87 6.17
N ALA A 115 -5.42 1.71 5.77
CA ALA A 115 -4.03 1.63 5.31
C ALA A 115 -3.75 2.54 4.11
N SER A 116 -4.65 2.58 3.12
CA SER A 116 -4.54 3.47 1.97
C SER A 116 -4.54 4.95 2.36
N ARG A 117 -5.41 5.37 3.30
CA ARG A 117 -5.46 6.75 3.80
C ARG A 117 -4.23 7.12 4.62
N ALA A 118 -3.75 6.22 5.48
CA ALA A 118 -2.54 6.45 6.28
C ALA A 118 -1.30 6.59 5.37
N ALA A 119 -1.17 5.72 4.36
CA ALA A 119 -0.10 5.84 3.36
C ALA A 119 -0.21 7.13 2.54
N ALA A 120 -1.43 7.60 2.24
CA ALA A 120 -1.64 8.88 1.57
C ALA A 120 -1.22 10.08 2.45
N ALA A 121 -1.49 10.02 3.75
CA ALA A 121 -1.01 11.03 4.70
C ALA A 121 0.53 11.05 4.77
N ALA A 122 1.16 9.88 4.90
CA ALA A 122 2.63 9.76 4.89
C ALA A 122 3.28 10.26 3.60
N ALA A 123 2.63 10.09 2.45
CA ALA A 123 3.12 10.55 1.15
C ALA A 123 2.81 12.03 0.83
N GLY A 124 2.03 12.71 1.67
CA GLY A 124 1.58 14.08 1.48
C GLY A 124 2.15 15.06 2.50
N GLY A 125 1.52 16.23 2.61
CA GLY A 125 1.88 17.26 3.59
C GLY A 125 3.15 18.03 3.27
N THR A 126 3.71 18.68 4.29
CA THR A 126 4.90 19.54 4.18
C THR A 126 6.23 18.77 4.23
N ALA A 127 6.20 17.51 4.67
CA ALA A 127 7.37 16.64 4.79
C ALA A 127 7.09 15.22 4.22
N PRO A 128 6.76 15.11 2.92
CA PRO A 128 6.32 13.85 2.31
C PRO A 128 7.38 12.75 2.48
N GLY A 129 6.96 11.63 3.07
CA GLY A 129 7.77 10.46 3.36
C GLY A 129 8.79 10.61 4.47
N ARG A 130 8.86 11.78 5.13
CA ARG A 130 9.87 12.11 6.15
C ARG A 130 9.31 12.20 7.56
N ASP A 131 8.01 12.43 7.72
CA ASP A 131 7.37 12.50 9.04
C ASP A 131 7.35 11.12 9.71
N PRO A 132 8.08 10.91 10.82
CA PRO A 132 8.17 9.62 11.49
C PRO A 132 6.84 9.13 12.06
N ALA A 133 5.99 10.03 12.56
CA ALA A 133 4.71 9.67 13.16
C ALA A 133 3.72 9.21 12.10
N LEU A 134 3.66 9.91 10.95
CA LEU A 134 2.84 9.49 9.82
C LEU A 134 3.35 8.19 9.20
N ASN A 135 4.67 8.01 9.14
CA ASN A 135 5.27 6.76 8.67
C ASN A 135 4.89 5.59 9.59
N ALA A 136 5.05 5.73 10.90
CA ALA A 136 4.69 4.68 11.86
C ALA A 136 3.19 4.35 11.83
N ALA A 137 2.32 5.36 11.74
CA ALA A 137 0.88 5.16 11.62
C ALA A 137 0.49 4.39 10.34
N ALA A 138 1.20 4.62 9.24
CA ALA A 138 0.99 3.89 7.99
C ALA A 138 1.50 2.45 8.04
N ASP A 139 2.60 2.18 8.76
CA ASP A 139 3.08 0.81 9.00
C ASP A 139 2.09 0.01 9.85
N GLU A 140 1.60 0.60 10.94
CA GLU A 140 0.61 -0.04 11.81
C GLU A 140 -0.70 -0.31 11.04
N ALA A 141 -1.17 0.66 10.25
CA ALA A 141 -2.37 0.47 9.44
C ALA A 141 -2.21 -0.64 8.40
N GLU A 142 -1.04 -0.79 7.78
CA GLU A 142 -0.74 -1.89 6.87
C GLU A 142 -0.73 -3.23 7.61
N HIS A 143 -0.11 -3.31 8.78
CA HIS A 143 -0.10 -4.52 9.60
C HIS A 143 -1.52 -4.96 9.98
N GLN A 144 -2.38 -4.03 10.40
CA GLN A 144 -3.78 -4.30 10.70
C GLN A 144 -4.57 -4.74 9.45
N ALA A 145 -4.27 -4.17 8.28
CA ALA A 145 -4.90 -4.57 7.03
C ALA A 145 -4.52 -5.99 6.59
N VAL A 146 -3.26 -6.40 6.82
CA VAL A 146 -2.82 -7.80 6.63
C VAL A 146 -3.56 -8.73 7.59
N GLY A 147 -3.62 -8.39 8.89
CA GLY A 147 -4.33 -9.19 9.89
C GLY A 147 -5.82 -9.37 9.57
N ALA A 148 -6.50 -8.29 9.17
CA ALA A 148 -7.90 -8.34 8.80
C ALA A 148 -8.16 -9.16 7.52
N ALA A 149 -7.26 -9.07 6.53
CA ALA A 149 -7.36 -9.88 5.31
C ALA A 149 -7.17 -11.39 5.59
N ARG A 150 -6.28 -11.76 6.52
CA ARG A 150 -6.15 -13.14 7.00
C ARG A 150 -7.42 -13.61 7.72
N ALA A 151 -7.95 -12.80 8.62
CA ALA A 151 -9.18 -13.11 9.35
C ALA A 151 -10.40 -13.28 8.42
N ALA A 152 -10.42 -12.59 7.28
CA ALA A 152 -11.44 -12.75 6.24
C ALA A 152 -11.18 -13.96 5.30
N GLY A 153 -10.07 -14.68 5.46
CA GLY A 153 -9.70 -15.81 4.59
C GLY A 153 -9.28 -15.40 3.18
N TRP A 154 -8.96 -14.12 2.96
CA TRP A 154 -8.55 -13.62 1.64
C TRP A 154 -7.08 -13.92 1.34
N ILE A 155 -6.26 -14.04 2.38
CA ILE A 155 -4.82 -14.33 2.28
C ILE A 155 -4.46 -15.41 3.31
N ALA A 156 -3.52 -16.28 2.95
CA ALA A 156 -3.04 -17.37 3.81
C ALA A 156 -2.06 -16.87 4.89
#